data_AF-U5MMG7-F1
#
_entry.id   AF-U5MMG7-F1
#
_cell.length_a   1.000
_cell.length_b   1.000
_cell.length_c   1.000
_cell.angle_alpha   90.00
_cell.angle_beta   90.00
_cell.angle_gamma   90.00
#
_symmetry.space_group_name_H-M   'P 1'
#
loop_
_entity.id
_entity.type
_entity.pdbx_description
1 polymer ?
#
loop_
_entity_poly.entity_id
_entity_poly.type
_entity_poly.pdbx_seq_one_letter_code
_entity_poly.pdbx_strand_id
1 'polypeptide(L)' 'MNRSIQVEGAFGVLKSDYEFNKFLPRGKNSVKTEFILLCFGYNINKLHSKIQSEKTQKHLHELKPSAYLWNRVTKLI' A
#
# COMPACT_ATOMS: atom_id res chain seq x y z
N MET A 1 -11.02 -3.83 -11.13
CA MET A 1 -10.55 -3.42 -9.79
C MET A 1 -11.11 -2.03 -9.46
N ASN A 2 -12.00 -1.91 -8.48
CA ASN A 2 -12.57 -0.61 -8.11
C ASN A 2 -11.57 0.15 -7.21
N ARG A 3 -11.24 1.40 -7.58
CA ARG A 3 -10.19 2.19 -6.90
C ARG A 3 -10.74 3.00 -5.74
N SER A 4 -12.02 3.40 -5.79
CA SER A 4 -12.66 4.14 -4.69
C SER A 4 -12.75 3.28 -3.43
N ILE A 5 -13.23 2.05 -3.54
CA ILE A 5 -13.38 1.16 -2.36
C ILE A 5 -12.04 0.82 -1.68
N GLN A 6 -10.94 0.76 -2.45
CA GLN A 6 -9.60 0.54 -1.87
C GLN A 6 -9.12 1.75 -1.09
N VAL A 7 -9.44 2.96 -1.56
CA VAL A 7 -9.05 4.18 -0.88
C VAL A 7 -9.79 4.31 0.45
N GLU A 8 -11.09 3.99 0.46
CA GLU A 8 -11.92 4.00 1.67
C GLU A 8 -11.37 3.05 2.74
N GLY A 9 -11.06 1.80 2.37
CA GLY A 9 -10.46 0.83 3.31
C GLY A 9 -9.09 1.27 3.83
N ALA A 10 -8.25 1.87 2.97
CA ALA A 10 -6.95 2.40 3.41
C ALA A 10 -7.13 3.59 4.38
N PHE A 11 -8.06 4.51 4.12
CA PHE A 11 -8.36 5.61 5.02
C PHE A 11 -8.97 5.15 6.35
N GLY A 12 -9.76 4.08 6.35
CA GLY A 12 -10.28 3.46 7.57
C GLY A 12 -9.15 3.00 8.49
N VAL A 13 -8.18 2.25 7.96
CA VAL A 13 -7.00 1.80 8.73
C VAL A 13 -6.18 2.99 9.23
N LEU A 14 -5.92 3.98 8.36
CA LEU A 14 -5.13 5.15 8.76
C LEU A 14 -5.80 5.93 9.90
N LYS A 15 -7.11 6.14 9.87
CA LYS A 15 -7.81 6.90 10.91
C LYS A 15 -8.05 6.11 12.19
N SER A 16 -8.52 4.88 12.06
CA SER A 16 -8.94 4.06 13.21
C SER A 16 -7.76 3.31 13.80
N ASP A 17 -7.09 2.46 13.01
CA ASP A 17 -6.06 1.55 13.53
C ASP A 17 -4.76 2.28 13.90
N TYR A 18 -4.40 3.30 13.10
CA TYR A 18 -3.22 4.13 13.39
C TYR A 18 -3.54 5.35 14.26
N GLU A 19 -4.81 5.52 14.65
CA GLU A 19 -5.30 6.64 15.44
C GLU A 19 -4.88 8.01 14.86
N PHE A 20 -4.74 8.10 13.54
CA PHE A 20 -4.28 9.31 12.87
C PHE A 20 -5.42 10.34 12.79
N ASN A 21 -5.44 11.22 13.79
CA ASN A 21 -6.49 12.24 13.93
C ASN A 21 -6.14 13.57 13.27
N LYS A 22 -4.86 13.96 13.26
CA LYS A 22 -4.40 15.22 12.69
C LYS A 22 -2.91 15.19 12.32
N PHE A 23 -2.54 15.98 11.32
CA PHE A 23 -1.15 16.30 11.01
C PHE A 23 -0.54 17.18 12.11
N LEU A 24 0.71 16.90 12.48
CA LEU A 24 1.43 17.65 13.50
C LEU A 24 2.09 18.93 12.93
N PRO A 25 2.89 18.86 11.84
CA PRO A 25 3.40 20.01 11.13
C PRO A 25 2.32 20.93 10.57
N ARG A 26 2.68 22.21 10.49
CA ARG A 26 1.92 23.24 9.80
C ARG A 26 2.60 23.63 8.49
N GLY A 27 1.81 24.02 7.50
CA GLY A 27 2.29 24.39 6.17
C GLY A 27 2.10 23.27 5.14
N LYS A 28 1.83 23.66 3.89
CA LYS A 28 1.45 22.71 2.82
C LYS A 28 2.53 21.67 2.52
N ASN A 29 3.79 22.09 2.51
CA ASN A 29 4.90 21.21 2.15
C ASN A 29 5.19 20.16 3.23
N SER A 30 5.19 20.57 4.49
CA SER A 30 5.45 19.69 5.64
C SER A 30 4.32 18.67 5.85
N VAL A 31 3.06 19.11 5.75
CA VAL A 31 1.89 18.22 5.75
C VAL A 31 1.96 17.21 4.60
N LYS A 32 2.35 17.65 3.40
CA LYS A 32 2.52 16.73 2.26
C LYS A 32 3.59 15.68 2.53
N THR A 33 4.73 16.07 3.12
CA THR A 33 5.79 15.13 3.48
C THR A 33 5.32 14.10 4.50
N GLU A 34 4.66 14.55 5.59
CA GLU A 34 4.10 13.64 6.60
C GLU A 34 3.08 12.67 5.99
N PHE A 35 2.19 13.17 5.12
CA PHE A 35 1.21 12.34 4.44
C PHE A 35 1.87 11.28 3.54
N ILE A 36 2.92 11.64 2.79
CA ILE A 36 3.67 10.69 1.98
C ILE A 36 4.32 9.61 2.86
N LEU A 37 4.95 10.01 3.97
CA LEU A 37 5.58 9.07 4.90
C LEU A 37 4.55 8.12 5.54
N LEU A 38 3.39 8.65 5.92
CA LEU A 38 2.28 7.86 6.47
C LEU A 38 1.80 6.80 5.45
N CYS A 39 1.56 7.21 4.20
CA CYS A 39 1.18 6.28 3.14
C CYS A 39 2.27 5.24 2.84
N PHE A 40 3.54 5.64 2.93
CA PHE A 40 4.67 4.74 2.72
C PHE A 40 4.75 3.68 3.81
N GLY A 41 4.63 4.07 5.09
CA GLY A 41 4.57 3.16 6.22
C GLY A 41 3.38 2.19 6.13
N TYR A 42 2.20 2.67 5.74
CA TYR A 42 1.04 1.81 5.48
C TYR A 42 1.33 0.75 4.40
N ASN A 43 1.94 1.14 3.28
CA ASN A 43 2.27 0.22 2.20
C ASN A 43 3.33 -0.81 2.61
N ILE A 44 4.33 -0.43 3.41
CA ILE A 44 5.32 -1.35 3.98
C ILE A 44 4.63 -2.37 4.87
N ASN A 45 3.78 -1.94 5.81
CA ASN A 45 3.06 -2.85 6.69
C ASN A 45 2.18 -3.82 5.91
N LYS A 46 1.49 -3.32 4.88
CA LYS A 46 0.67 -4.16 3.98
C LYS A 46 1.52 -5.20 3.24
N LEU A 47 2.71 -4.83 2.77
CA LEU A 47 3.63 -5.77 2.14
C LEU A 47 4.17 -6.79 3.16
N HIS A 48 4.54 -6.32 4.35
CA HIS A 48 5.06 -7.17 5.43
C HIS A 48 4.04 -8.24 5.84
N SER A 49 2.77 -7.85 6.09
CA SER A 49 1.70 -8.80 6.38
C SER A 49 1.45 -9.78 5.23
N LYS A 50 1.60 -9.33 3.97
CA LYS A 50 1.47 -10.20 2.78
C LYS A 50 2.59 -11.25 2.73
N ILE A 51 3.81 -10.88 3.09
CA ILE A 51 4.97 -11.78 3.19
C ILE A 51 4.76 -12.79 4.31
N GLN A 52 4.41 -12.33 5.52
CA GLN A 52 4.12 -13.21 6.66
C GLN A 52 3.00 -14.20 6.38
N SER A 53 2.01 -13.80 5.57
CA SER A 53 0.90 -14.68 5.16
C SER A 53 1.24 -15.59 3.97
N GLU A 54 2.46 -15.58 3.46
CA GLU A 54 2.91 -16.31 2.26
C GLU A 54 2.06 -16.04 0.99
N LYS A 55 1.42 -14.87 0.93
CA LYS A 55 0.49 -14.49 -0.15
C LYS A 55 1.17 -13.67 -1.25
N THR A 56 2.47 -13.42 -1.20
CA THR A 56 3.20 -12.48 -2.08
C THR A 56 2.94 -12.72 -3.57
N GLN A 57 2.74 -13.97 -3.98
CA GLN A 57 2.51 -14.40 -5.37
C GLN A 57 1.04 -14.70 -5.72
N LYS A 58 0.12 -14.56 -4.76
CA LYS A 58 -1.32 -14.71 -5.01
C LYS A 58 -1.89 -13.37 -5.45
N HIS A 59 -2.35 -13.31 -6.69
CA HIS A 59 -3.02 -12.16 -7.25
C HIS A 59 -4.52 -12.36 -7.14
N LEU A 60 -5.23 -11.34 -6.63
CA LEU A 60 -6.69 -11.36 -6.51
C LEU A 60 -7.37 -11.33 -7.89
N HIS A 61 -6.68 -10.79 -8.89
CA HIS A 61 -7.12 -10.73 -10.28
C HIS A 61 -5.97 -11.20 -11.17
N GLU A 62 -6.31 -11.74 -12.34
CA GLU A 62 -5.32 -12.12 -13.34
C GLU A 62 -4.44 -10.94 -13.72
N LEU A 63 -3.15 -11.23 -13.88
CA LEU A 63 -2.20 -10.23 -14.33
C LEU A 63 -2.42 -9.95 -15.82
N LYS A 64 -1.94 -8.81 -16.29
CA LYS A 64 -1.82 -8.62 -17.74
C LYS A 64 -0.67 -9.51 -18.28
N PRO A 65 -0.75 -9.99 -19.52
CA PRO A 65 0.32 -10.76 -20.18
C PRO A 65 1.73 -10.20 -19.97
N SER A 66 1.88 -8.88 -20.06
CA SER A 66 3.15 -8.17 -19.85
C SER A 66 3.72 -8.32 -18.44
N ALA A 67 2.87 -8.34 -17.41
CA ALA A 67 3.28 -8.49 -16.03
C ALA A 67 3.66 -9.94 -15.67
N TYR A 68 3.07 -10.94 -16.35
CA TYR A 68 3.48 -12.34 -16.19
C TYR A 68 4.92 -12.58 -16.68
N LEU A 69 5.32 -11.94 -17.78
CA LEU A 69 6.68 -12.06 -18.31
C LEU A 69 7.69 -11.46 -17.33
N TRP A 70 7.41 -10.28 -16.79
CA TRP A 70 8.27 -9.63 -15.79
C TRP A 70 8.44 -10.48 -14.53
N ASN A 71 7.34 -11.02 -13.98
CA ASN A 71 7.38 -11.88 -12.79
C ASN A 71 8.15 -13.20 -13.02
N ARG A 72 8.22 -13.70 -14.26
CA ARG A 72 9.05 -14.87 -14.60
C ARG A 72 10.53 -14.51 -14.67
N VAL A 73 10.88 -13.37 -15.24
CA VAL A 73 12.28 -12.91 -15.33
C VAL A 73 12.85 -12.67 -13.93
N THR A 74 12.08 -12.05 -13.03
CA THR A 74 12.52 -11.78 -11.65
C THR A 74 12.56 -13.01 -10.74
N LYS A 75 12.08 -14.19 -11.19
CA LYS A 75 12.21 -15.47 -10.47
C LYS A 75 13.46 -16.26 -10.85
N LEU A 76 14.13 -15.88 -11.93
CA LEU A 76 15.33 -16.55 -12.46
C LEU A 76 16.64 -15.88 -12.03
N ILE A 77 16.55 -14.80 -11.25
CA ILE A 77 17.65 -14.08 -10.60
C ILE A 77 17.48 -14.27 -9.10
#